data_AF-A0A3P7QSE2-F1
#
_entry.id   AF-A0A3P7QSE2-F1
#
_cell.length_a   1.000
_cell.length_b   1.000
_cell.length_c   1.000
_cell.angle_alpha   90.00
_cell.angle_beta   90.00
_cell.angle_gamma   90.00
#
_symmetry.space_group_name_H-M   'P 1'
#
loop_
_entity.id
_entity.type
_entity.pdbx_description
1 polymer ?
#
loop_
_entity_poly.entity_id
_entity_poly.type
_entity_poly.pdbx_seq_one_letter_code
_entity_poly.pdbx_strand_id
1 'polypeptide(L)'
;MEYIDPRKIFVDIYKQITENSNRISPAAARRRLNTMFEMADKNRPPIIILIDELDQLCTKKQELIYDIFNWTSVESARVSVMAIANTLDLPERLLSQRGAARICFQPYEFQEIERIIHDRLKGSTNAIDEAAVQIAARKVAAVTGDLRKAMDLLRRAIEIAIEKGAKKLTVEHVLCATREASSTLLVHFVKILSKHSLLVFKAAVSLVS
;
A
#
# COMPACT_ATOMS: atom_id res chain seq x y z
N MET A 1 -2.91 12.83 -3.45
CA MET A 1 -2.33 11.92 -4.47
C MET A 1 -2.58 12.57 -5.81
N GLU A 2 -1.54 13.17 -6.40
CA GLU A 2 -1.64 13.66 -7.78
C GLU A 2 -1.90 12.45 -8.67
N TYR A 3 -2.94 12.50 -9.50
CA TYR A 3 -3.15 11.51 -10.55
C TYR A 3 -1.98 11.66 -11.54
N ILE A 4 -0.95 10.84 -11.38
CA ILE A 4 0.13 10.72 -12.34
C ILE A 4 -0.51 10.09 -13.58
N ASP A 5 -0.57 10.85 -14.68
CA ASP A 5 -0.92 10.29 -15.99
C ASP A 5 -0.05 9.04 -16.21
N PRO A 6 -0.63 7.83 -16.35
CA PRO A 6 0.14 6.58 -16.45
C PRO A 6 1.19 6.59 -17.56
N ARG A 7 1.03 7.47 -18.55
CA ARG A 7 1.97 7.63 -19.66
C ARG A 7 3.27 8.30 -19.25
N LYS A 8 3.29 9.09 -18.18
CA LYS A 8 4.48 9.79 -17.69
C LYS A 8 5.56 8.83 -17.20
N ILE A 9 5.19 7.62 -16.77
CA ILE A 9 6.16 6.63 -16.28
C ILE A 9 7.28 6.32 -17.30
N PHE A 10 6.95 6.27 -18.60
CA PHE A 10 7.93 6.03 -19.66
C PHE A 10 8.93 7.19 -19.78
N VAL A 11 8.51 8.42 -19.48
CA VAL A 11 9.41 9.57 -19.47
C VAL A 11 10.37 9.47 -18.29
N ASP A 12 9.86 9.08 -17.12
CA ASP A 12 10.66 8.98 -15.90
C ASP A 12 11.68 7.82 -15.99
N ILE A 13 11.25 6.64 -16.48
CA ILE A 13 12.14 5.52 -16.77
C ILE A 13 13.23 5.94 -17.78
N TYR A 14 12.84 6.60 -18.87
CA TYR A 14 13.79 7.03 -19.89
C TYR A 14 14.84 8.02 -19.35
N LYS A 15 14.42 8.97 -18.52
CA LYS A 15 15.31 9.94 -17.87
C LYS A 15 16.28 9.26 -16.91
N GLN A 16 15.80 8.29 -16.13
CA GLN A 16 16.64 7.55 -15.18
C GLN A 16 17.69 6.68 -15.90
N ILE A 17 17.34 6.06 -17.03
CA ILE A 17 18.26 5.20 -17.79
C ILE A 17 19.28 6.01 -18.60
N THR A 18 18.85 7.11 -19.22
CA THR A 18 19.71 7.86 -20.17
C THR A 18 20.43 9.03 -19.49
N GLU A 19 20.16 9.31 -18.21
CA GLU A 19 20.63 10.47 -17.43
C GLU A 19 20.39 11.83 -18.12
N ASN A 20 19.55 11.85 -19.16
CA ASN A 20 19.35 12.99 -20.04
C ASN A 20 18.08 13.75 -19.64
N SER A 21 18.23 15.04 -19.36
CA SER A 21 17.16 15.94 -18.91
C SER A 21 16.31 16.54 -20.04
N ASN A 22 16.48 16.08 -21.29
CA ASN A 22 15.71 16.62 -22.41
C ASN A 22 14.22 16.34 -22.25
N ARG A 23 13.40 17.35 -22.54
CA ARG A 23 11.94 17.22 -22.59
C ARG A 23 11.55 16.31 -23.75
N ILE A 24 10.95 15.17 -23.43
CA ILE A 24 10.48 14.18 -24.38
C ILE A 24 8.99 13.94 -24.13
N SER A 25 8.20 13.79 -25.19
CA SER A 25 6.78 13.46 -25.06
C SER A 25 6.61 12.01 -24.60
N PRO A 26 5.57 11.67 -23.83
CA PRO A 26 5.34 10.30 -23.36
C PRO A 26 5.32 9.25 -24.48
N ALA A 27 4.73 9.59 -25.63
CA ALA A 27 4.70 8.71 -26.80
C ALA A 27 6.08 8.49 -27.42
N ALA A 28 6.92 9.53 -27.48
CA ALA A 28 8.29 9.42 -27.98
C ALA A 28 9.18 8.62 -27.00
N ALA A 29 9.00 8.81 -25.69
CA ALA A 29 9.71 8.03 -24.67
C ALA A 29 9.37 6.55 -24.76
N ARG A 30 8.08 6.19 -24.85
CA ARG A 30 7.61 4.81 -25.06
C ARG A 30 8.25 4.17 -26.30
N ARG A 31 8.23 4.86 -27.45
CA ARG A 31 8.85 4.36 -28.69
C ARG A 31 10.35 4.13 -28.53
N ARG A 32 11.08 5.08 -27.94
CA ARG A 32 12.54 4.94 -27.74
C ARG A 32 12.88 3.79 -26.79
N LEU A 33 12.13 3.62 -25.70
CA LEU A 33 12.33 2.50 -24.78
C LEU A 33 12.05 1.16 -25.46
N ASN A 34 10.96 1.05 -26.23
CA ASN A 34 10.66 -0.16 -26.98
C ASN A 34 11.78 -0.50 -27.97
N THR A 35 12.24 0.46 -28.78
CA THR A 35 13.36 0.24 -29.70
C THR A 35 14.67 -0.10 -28.96
N MET A 36 14.93 0.54 -27.81
CA MET A 36 16.11 0.29 -26.99
C MET A 36 16.12 -1.15 -26.47
N PHE A 37 14.98 -1.68 -26.00
CA PHE A 37 14.90 -3.02 -25.44
C PHE A 37 14.62 -4.12 -26.46
N GLU A 38 14.15 -3.77 -27.67
CA GLU A 38 14.08 -4.69 -28.81
C GLU A 38 15.46 -4.92 -29.45
N MET A 39 16.34 -3.91 -29.46
CA MET A 39 17.68 -4.03 -30.02
C MET A 39 18.62 -4.78 -29.06
N ALA A 40 19.27 -5.82 -29.58
CA ALA A 40 20.31 -6.57 -28.88
C ALA A 40 21.59 -5.73 -28.75
N ASP A 41 21.91 -5.31 -27.53
CA ASP A 41 23.16 -4.60 -27.23
C ASP A 41 23.94 -5.35 -26.16
N LYS A 42 25.02 -6.02 -26.56
CA LYS A 42 25.87 -6.82 -25.66
C LYS A 42 26.66 -5.96 -24.66
N ASN A 43 26.89 -4.68 -24.96
CA ASN A 43 27.69 -3.79 -24.13
C ASN A 43 26.86 -3.04 -23.08
N ARG A 44 25.52 -3.16 -23.12
CA ARG A 44 24.64 -2.51 -22.15
C ARG A 44 24.79 -3.14 -20.76
N PRO A 45 24.89 -2.35 -19.67
CA PRO A 45 24.84 -2.89 -18.32
C PRO A 45 23.47 -3.55 -18.03
N PRO A 46 23.39 -4.51 -17.11
CA PRO A 46 22.10 -5.08 -16.71
C PRO A 46 21.25 -4.00 -16.04
N ILE A 47 19.99 -3.85 -16.47
CA ILE A 47 19.06 -2.84 -15.95
C ILE A 47 17.98 -3.56 -15.14
N ILE A 48 17.78 -3.14 -13.90
CA ILE A 48 16.68 -3.60 -13.05
C ILE A 48 15.68 -2.47 -12.93
N ILE A 49 14.45 -2.71 -13.37
CA ILE A 49 13.35 -1.76 -13.28
C ILE A 49 12.43 -2.22 -12.15
N LEU A 50 12.37 -1.44 -11.07
CA LEU A 50 11.41 -1.62 -9.98
C LEU A 50 10.18 -0.74 -10.23
N ILE A 51 9.01 -1.36 -10.29
CA ILE A 51 7.73 -0.67 -10.43
C ILE A 51 6.91 -0.98 -9.19
N ASP A 52 6.75 0.03 -8.33
CA ASP A 52 5.80 -0.05 -7.22
C ASP A 52 4.41 0.38 -7.71
N GLU A 53 3.36 -0.13 -7.06
CA GLU A 53 1.96 0.19 -7.37
C GLU A 53 1.60 0.00 -8.87
N LEU A 54 1.98 -1.16 -9.46
CA LEU A 54 1.71 -1.48 -10.88
C LEU A 54 0.21 -1.42 -11.24
N ASP A 55 -0.67 -1.63 -10.26
CA ASP A 55 -2.12 -1.48 -10.39
C ASP A 55 -2.55 -0.06 -10.81
N GLN A 56 -1.76 0.98 -10.48
CA GLN A 56 -2.01 2.35 -10.97
C GLN A 56 -1.83 2.50 -12.48
N LEU A 57 -1.02 1.64 -13.11
CA LEU A 57 -0.81 1.63 -14.56
C LEU A 57 -1.87 0.81 -15.30
N CYS A 58 -2.78 0.15 -14.57
CA CYS A 58 -3.82 -0.67 -15.14
C CYS A 58 -4.89 0.21 -15.83
N THR A 59 -4.76 0.33 -17.15
CA THR A 59 -5.77 0.95 -18.01
C THR A 59 -6.67 -0.10 -18.62
N LYS A 60 -7.87 0.28 -19.09
CA LYS A 60 -8.84 -0.65 -19.72
C LYS A 60 -8.26 -1.52 -20.84
N LYS A 61 -7.22 -1.03 -21.54
CA LYS A 61 -6.56 -1.76 -22.64
C LYS A 61 -5.28 -2.48 -22.22
N GLN A 62 -4.79 -2.28 -20.99
CA GLN A 62 -3.57 -2.89 -20.42
C GLN A 62 -2.29 -2.77 -21.29
N GLU A 63 -2.28 -1.88 -22.29
CA GLU A 63 -1.18 -1.77 -23.27
C GLU A 63 0.16 -1.42 -22.63
N LEU A 64 0.15 -0.55 -21.60
CA LEU A 64 1.38 -0.08 -20.96
C LEU A 64 2.06 -1.20 -20.15
N ILE A 65 1.25 -2.01 -19.46
CA ILE A 65 1.73 -3.17 -18.70
C ILE A 65 2.33 -4.20 -19.65
N TYR A 66 1.68 -4.41 -20.81
CA TYR A 66 2.19 -5.32 -21.84
C TYR A 66 3.58 -4.92 -22.35
N ASP A 67 3.80 -3.65 -22.67
CA ASP A 67 5.10 -3.19 -23.17
C ASP A 67 6.23 -3.41 -22.15
N ILE A 68 5.97 -3.09 -20.88
CA ILE A 68 6.94 -3.22 -19.80
C ILE A 68 7.36 -4.68 -19.64
N PHE A 69 6.40 -5.61 -19.61
CA PHE A 69 6.70 -7.04 -19.58
C PHE A 69 7.23 -7.58 -20.91
N ASN A 70 7.10 -6.85 -22.02
CA ASN A 70 7.70 -7.23 -23.28
C ASN A 70 9.20 -6.94 -23.33
N TRP A 71 9.68 -5.96 -22.57
CA TRP A 71 11.10 -5.65 -22.46
C TRP A 71 11.92 -6.80 -21.85
N THR A 72 11.31 -7.63 -21.01
CA THR A 72 11.98 -8.80 -20.40
C THR A 72 11.94 -10.05 -21.27
N SER A 73 11.17 -10.07 -22.37
CA SER A 73 11.05 -11.24 -23.24
C SER A 73 12.33 -11.51 -24.04
N VAL A 74 13.13 -10.47 -24.28
CA VAL A 74 14.34 -10.54 -25.10
C VAL A 74 15.54 -10.73 -24.18
N GLU A 75 16.14 -11.92 -24.18
CA GLU A 75 17.30 -12.24 -23.33
C GLU A 75 18.49 -11.29 -23.58
N SER A 76 18.67 -10.85 -24.84
CA SER A 76 19.72 -9.90 -25.22
C SER A 76 19.50 -8.47 -24.71
N ALA A 77 18.31 -8.15 -24.17
CA ALA A 77 18.02 -6.82 -23.65
C ALA A 77 18.65 -6.56 -22.27
N ARG A 78 19.00 -7.63 -21.52
CA ARG A 78 19.57 -7.58 -20.16
C ARG A 78 18.73 -6.72 -19.18
N VAL A 79 17.40 -6.81 -19.30
CA VAL A 79 16.46 -6.10 -18.42
C VAL A 79 15.73 -7.09 -17.52
N SER A 80 15.62 -6.76 -16.24
CA SER A 80 14.74 -7.45 -15.29
C SER A 80 13.74 -6.47 -14.71
N VAL A 81 12.46 -6.84 -14.74
CA VAL A 81 11.38 -6.03 -14.17
C VAL A 81 10.91 -6.69 -12.87
N MET A 82 10.96 -5.95 -11.78
CA MET A 82 10.33 -6.31 -10.51
C MET A 82 9.12 -5.41 -10.31
N ALA A 83 7.93 -6.00 -10.24
CA ALA A 83 6.70 -5.26 -10.07
C ALA A 83 6.00 -5.62 -8.75
N ILE A 84 5.51 -4.61 -8.05
CA ILE A 84 4.73 -4.74 -6.82
C ILE A 84 3.32 -4.20 -7.13
N ALA A 85 2.30 -4.97 -6.76
CA ALA A 85 0.90 -4.61 -6.96
C ALA A 85 0.07 -5.06 -5.76
N ASN A 86 -1.00 -4.34 -5.42
CA ASN A 86 -1.88 -4.73 -4.31
C ASN A 86 -2.85 -5.84 -4.71
N THR A 87 -3.33 -5.81 -5.95
CA THR A 87 -4.26 -6.80 -6.47
C THR A 87 -3.58 -7.80 -7.39
N LEU A 88 -4.13 -9.00 -7.39
CA LEU A 88 -3.66 -10.13 -8.19
C LEU A 88 -4.25 -10.15 -9.61
N ASP A 89 -5.12 -9.19 -9.94
CA ASP A 89 -5.83 -9.06 -11.22
C ASP A 89 -4.95 -8.55 -12.37
N LEU A 90 -3.64 -8.84 -12.29
CA LEU A 90 -2.78 -8.76 -13.45
C LEU A 90 -3.19 -9.89 -14.40
N PRO A 91 -3.31 -9.62 -15.71
CA PRO A 91 -3.76 -10.63 -16.67
C PRO A 91 -2.83 -11.84 -16.61
N GLU A 92 -3.30 -12.93 -16.00
CA GLU A 92 -2.55 -14.18 -15.82
C GLU A 92 -2.00 -14.72 -17.14
N ARG A 93 -2.65 -14.36 -18.26
CA ARG A 93 -2.22 -14.64 -19.64
C ARG A 93 -0.83 -14.10 -19.98
N LEU A 94 -0.41 -12.96 -19.41
CA LEU A 94 0.92 -12.38 -19.66
C LEU A 94 2.03 -13.03 -18.84
N LEU A 95 1.69 -13.51 -17.63
CA LEU A 95 2.63 -14.08 -16.68
C LEU A 95 2.87 -15.57 -16.94
N SER A 96 1.82 -16.32 -17.31
CA SER A 96 1.88 -17.77 -17.54
C SER A 96 2.77 -18.17 -18.74
N GLN A 97 2.85 -17.34 -19.79
CA GLN A 97 3.67 -17.66 -20.97
C GLN A 97 5.15 -17.27 -20.83
N ARG A 98 5.53 -16.49 -19.82
CA ARG A 98 6.84 -15.81 -19.76
C ARG A 98 7.69 -16.16 -18.55
N GLY A 99 7.30 -17.17 -17.77
CA GLY A 99 8.11 -17.69 -16.66
C GLY A 99 8.32 -16.69 -15.51
N ALA A 100 7.45 -15.69 -15.36
CA ALA A 100 7.55 -14.71 -14.30
C ALA A 100 7.31 -15.37 -12.93
N ALA A 101 8.33 -15.35 -12.06
CA ALA A 101 8.22 -15.83 -10.70
C ALA A 101 7.32 -14.88 -9.89
N ARG A 102 6.20 -15.41 -9.39
CA ARG A 102 5.24 -14.65 -8.59
C ARG A 102 5.41 -14.98 -7.11
N ILE A 103 5.59 -13.93 -6.30
CA ILE A 103 5.66 -14.04 -4.85
C ILE A 103 4.44 -13.32 -4.28
N CYS A 104 3.58 -14.03 -3.55
CA CYS A 104 2.41 -13.47 -2.91
C CYS A 104 2.72 -13.23 -1.42
N PHE A 105 2.76 -11.97 -1.01
CA PHE A 105 2.85 -11.62 0.41
C PHE A 105 1.47 -11.76 1.05
N GLN A 106 1.33 -12.70 1.99
CA GLN A 106 0.10 -12.85 2.76
C GLN A 106 0.01 -11.75 3.83
N PRO A 107 -1.21 -11.41 4.30
CA PRO A 107 -1.37 -10.56 5.47
C PRO A 107 -0.63 -11.14 6.67
N TYR A 108 -0.09 -10.28 7.52
CA TYR A 108 0.70 -10.72 8.67
C TYR A 108 -0.17 -11.42 9.71
N GLU A 109 0.33 -12.53 10.24
CA GLU A 109 -0.25 -13.18 11.40
C GLU A 109 0.02 -12.39 12.68
N PHE A 110 -0.78 -12.63 13.72
CA PHE A 110 -0.63 -11.90 14.99
C PHE A 110 0.77 -12.03 15.60
N GLN A 111 1.40 -13.21 15.48
CA GLN A 111 2.75 -13.48 16.01
C GLN A 111 3.81 -12.70 15.25
N GLU A 112 3.65 -12.54 13.94
CA GLU A 112 4.56 -11.78 13.10
C GLU A 112 4.46 -10.29 13.40
N ILE A 113 3.24 -9.77 13.56
CA ILE A 113 3.00 -8.38 13.95
C ILE A 113 3.61 -8.10 15.33
N GLU A 114 3.35 -8.95 16.31
CA GLU A 114 3.93 -8.86 17.66
C GLU A 114 5.46 -8.82 17.59
N ARG A 115 6.07 -9.79 16.90
CA ARG A 115 7.53 -9.86 16.75
C ARG A 115 8.12 -8.60 16.10
N ILE A 116 7.51 -8.08 15.05
CA ILE A 116 7.98 -6.87 14.35
C ILE A 116 7.87 -5.65 15.27
N ILE A 117 6.78 -5.54 16.04
CA ILE A 117 6.58 -4.45 17.00
C ILE A 117 7.63 -4.53 18.10
N HIS A 118 7.88 -5.70 18.69
CA HIS A 118 8.92 -5.87 19.71
C HIS A 118 10.30 -5.51 19.18
N ASP A 119 10.63 -5.92 17.96
CA ASP A 119 11.91 -5.60 17.34
C ASP A 119 12.11 -4.08 17.19
N ARG A 120 11.05 -3.36 16.80
CA ARG A 120 11.06 -1.88 16.71
C ARG A 120 11.09 -1.18 18.07
N LEU A 121 10.60 -1.83 19.12
CA LEU A 121 10.53 -1.29 20.49
C LEU A 121 11.71 -1.68 21.38
N LYS A 122 12.73 -2.36 20.83
CA LYS A 122 14.00 -2.68 21.50
C LYS A 122 14.70 -1.39 21.96
N GLY A 123 14.37 -0.93 23.17
CA GLY A 123 14.86 0.31 23.75
C GLY A 123 13.87 0.98 24.71
N SER A 124 12.57 0.68 24.58
CA SER A 124 11.49 1.30 25.35
C SER A 124 10.61 0.29 26.10
N THR A 125 11.11 -0.92 26.34
CA THR A 125 10.36 -2.05 26.96
C THR A 125 9.78 -1.72 28.33
N ASN A 126 10.36 -0.79 29.09
CA ASN A 126 9.81 -0.39 30.40
C ASN A 126 8.57 0.51 30.30
N ALA A 127 8.33 1.15 29.16
CA ALA A 127 7.22 2.08 28.95
C ALA A 127 5.97 1.40 28.37
N ILE A 128 6.05 0.14 27.96
CA ILE A 128 4.98 -0.56 27.25
C ILE A 128 4.70 -1.90 27.92
N ASP A 129 3.43 -2.14 28.25
CA ASP A 129 2.98 -3.46 28.72
C ASP A 129 2.90 -4.44 27.55
N GLU A 130 3.50 -5.62 27.71
CA GLU A 130 3.50 -6.70 26.72
C GLU A 130 2.08 -7.12 26.35
N ALA A 131 1.19 -7.17 27.36
CA ALA A 131 -0.21 -7.53 27.15
C ALA A 131 -0.94 -6.53 26.23
N ALA A 132 -0.53 -5.26 26.26
CA ALA A 132 -1.09 -4.22 25.40
C ALA A 132 -0.70 -4.44 23.94
N VAL A 133 0.57 -4.80 23.67
CA VAL A 133 1.06 -5.11 22.32
C VAL A 133 0.37 -6.35 21.76
N GLN A 134 0.23 -7.40 22.56
CA GLN A 134 -0.44 -8.64 22.16
C GLN A 134 -1.90 -8.40 21.77
N ILE A 135 -2.64 -7.61 22.54
CA ILE A 135 -4.03 -7.28 22.24
C ILE A 135 -4.13 -6.43 20.97
N ALA A 136 -3.24 -5.46 20.79
CA ALA A 136 -3.19 -4.65 19.56
C ALA A 136 -2.92 -5.52 18.32
N ALA A 137 -1.91 -6.39 18.39
CA ALA A 137 -1.53 -7.29 17.30
C ALA A 137 -2.68 -8.25 16.92
N ARG A 138 -3.29 -8.92 17.91
CA ARG A 138 -4.42 -9.82 17.67
C ARG A 138 -5.62 -9.10 17.05
N LYS A 139 -5.91 -7.89 17.50
CA LYS A 139 -7.06 -7.13 16.99
C LYS A 139 -6.88 -6.73 15.53
N VAL A 140 -5.68 -6.31 15.14
CA VAL A 140 -5.39 -5.88 13.77
C VAL A 140 -5.27 -7.07 12.82
N ALA A 141 -4.62 -8.14 13.25
CA ALA A 141 -4.54 -9.40 12.51
C ALA A 141 -5.92 -9.97 12.18
N ALA A 142 -6.86 -9.91 13.13
CA ALA A 142 -8.23 -10.41 12.93
C ALA A 142 -9.06 -9.60 11.92
N VAL A 143 -8.69 -8.34 11.63
CA VAL A 143 -9.47 -7.45 10.74
C VAL A 143 -8.81 -7.27 9.38
N THR A 144 -7.49 -7.05 9.35
CA THR A 144 -6.77 -6.68 8.12
C THR A 144 -5.44 -7.38 7.94
N GLY A 145 -4.70 -7.66 9.02
CA GLY A 145 -3.32 -8.13 8.93
C GLY A 145 -2.34 -7.09 8.38
N ASP A 146 -2.70 -5.80 8.39
CA ASP A 146 -1.83 -4.71 7.93
C ASP A 146 -1.01 -4.14 9.10
N LEU A 147 0.31 -4.24 8.99
CA LEU A 147 1.25 -3.73 9.99
C LEU A 147 1.14 -2.22 10.18
N ARG A 148 0.84 -1.45 9.12
CA ARG A 148 0.68 0.02 9.22
C ARG A 148 -0.45 0.36 10.17
N LYS A 149 -1.60 -0.33 10.03
CA LYS A 149 -2.75 -0.16 10.93
C LYS A 149 -2.42 -0.55 12.37
N ALA A 150 -1.60 -1.58 12.58
CA ALA A 150 -1.17 -1.96 13.92
C ALA A 150 -0.31 -0.87 14.58
N MET A 151 0.63 -0.29 13.82
CA MET A 151 1.48 0.79 14.30
C MET A 151 0.68 2.08 14.54
N ASP A 152 -0.28 2.41 13.69
CA ASP A 152 -1.16 3.57 13.87
C ASP A 152 -2.05 3.42 15.11
N LEU A 153 -2.57 2.22 15.36
CA LEU A 153 -3.35 1.92 16.56
C LEU A 153 -2.49 2.10 17.83
N LEU A 154 -1.25 1.59 17.83
CA LEU A 154 -0.33 1.74 18.94
C LEU A 154 0.05 3.21 19.16
N ARG A 155 0.31 3.95 18.08
CA ARG A 155 0.57 5.40 18.16
C ARG A 155 -0.59 6.13 18.83
N ARG A 156 -1.83 5.85 18.40
CA ARG A 156 -3.02 6.44 19.01
C ARG A 156 -3.19 6.04 20.48
N ALA A 157 -2.90 4.79 20.83
CA ALA A 157 -2.97 4.33 22.21
C ALA A 157 -1.92 5.03 23.10
N ILE A 158 -0.73 5.32 22.57
CA ILE A 158 0.31 6.09 23.27
C ILE A 158 -0.13 7.53 23.47
N GLU A 159 -0.73 8.18 22.48
CA GLU A 159 -1.29 9.53 22.61
C GLU A 159 -2.32 9.60 23.75
N ILE A 160 -3.26 8.65 23.80
CA ILE A 160 -4.25 8.56 24.88
C ILE A 160 -3.58 8.34 26.25
N ALA A 161 -2.51 7.55 26.31
CA ALA A 161 -1.76 7.33 27.55
C ALA A 161 -1.10 8.64 28.04
N ILE A 162 -0.53 9.43 27.11
CA ILE A 162 0.08 10.73 27.41
C ILE A 162 -0.99 11.73 27.89
N GLU A 163 -2.14 11.79 27.22
CA GLU A 163 -3.28 12.65 27.62
C GLU A 163 -3.77 12.33 29.05
N LYS A 164 -3.73 11.05 29.43
CA LYS A 164 -4.09 10.59 30.78
C LYS A 164 -2.96 10.69 31.80
N GLY A 165 -1.77 11.15 31.41
CA GLY A 165 -0.60 11.25 32.29
C GLY A 165 -0.02 9.89 32.71
N ALA A 166 -0.31 8.81 31.98
CA ALA A 166 0.20 7.49 32.26
C ALA A 166 1.64 7.33 31.78
N LYS A 167 2.52 6.81 32.65
CA LYS A 167 3.93 6.52 32.31
C LYS A 167 4.14 5.21 31.54
N LYS A 168 3.11 4.36 31.49
CA LYS A 168 3.13 3.06 30.80
C LYS A 168 1.91 2.89 29.91
N LEU A 169 2.11 2.27 28.75
CA LEU A 169 1.02 1.84 27.88
C LEU A 169 0.36 0.59 28.46
N THR A 170 -0.90 0.68 28.85
CA THR A 170 -1.71 -0.42 29.36
C THR A 170 -2.73 -0.89 28.31
N VAL A 171 -3.31 -2.07 28.55
CA VAL A 171 -4.37 -2.65 27.71
C VAL A 171 -5.56 -1.71 27.53
N GLU A 172 -5.92 -0.94 28.57
CA GLU A 172 -7.07 -0.03 28.53
C GLU A 172 -6.91 1.06 27.47
N HIS A 173 -5.70 1.57 27.27
CA HIS A 173 -5.42 2.59 26.25
C HIS A 173 -5.59 2.01 24.84
N VAL A 174 -5.12 0.78 24.61
CA VAL A 174 -5.27 0.08 23.32
C VAL A 174 -6.74 -0.19 23.02
N LEU A 175 -7.52 -0.61 24.02
CA LEU A 175 -8.97 -0.82 23.86
C LEU A 175 -9.71 0.50 23.57
N CYS A 176 -9.31 1.60 24.20
CA CYS A 176 -9.85 2.93 23.92
C CYS A 176 -9.53 3.37 22.47
N ALA A 177 -8.27 3.26 22.05
CA ALA A 177 -7.83 3.57 20.69
C ALA A 177 -8.57 2.72 19.65
N THR A 178 -8.78 1.43 19.94
CA THR A 178 -9.52 0.52 19.06
C THR A 178 -10.98 0.94 18.91
N ARG A 179 -11.63 1.36 20.01
CA ARG A 179 -13.02 1.85 19.99
C ARG A 179 -13.14 3.15 19.21
N GLU A 180 -12.19 4.07 19.36
CA GLU A 180 -12.13 5.31 18.57
C GLU A 180 -11.96 5.00 17.07
N ALA A 181 -11.01 4.13 16.72
CA ALA A 181 -10.75 3.73 15.34
C ALA A 181 -11.93 2.97 14.71
N SER A 182 -12.69 2.22 15.51
CA SER A 182 -13.89 1.48 15.05
C SER A 182 -15.16 2.31 15.11
N SER A 183 -15.13 3.50 15.74
CA SER A 183 -16.31 4.36 15.81
C SER A 183 -16.55 4.96 14.43
N THR A 184 -17.53 4.42 13.71
CA THR A 184 -17.91 4.94 12.40
C THR A 184 -18.30 6.41 12.54
N LEU A 185 -17.72 7.27 11.70
CA LEU A 185 -18.04 8.70 11.65
C LEU A 185 -19.55 8.97 11.61
N LEU A 186 -20.32 8.07 10.99
CA LEU A 186 -21.79 8.13 10.96
C LEU A 186 -22.43 8.17 12.36
N VAL A 187 -21.93 7.39 13.32
CA VAL A 187 -22.45 7.37 14.69
C VAL A 187 -22.14 8.69 15.40
N HIS A 188 -20.96 9.27 15.13
CA HIS A 188 -20.58 10.57 15.67
C HIS A 188 -21.42 11.69 15.04
N PHE A 189 -21.63 11.66 13.72
CA PHE A 189 -22.50 12.60 13.01
C PHE A 189 -23.92 12.57 13.55
N VAL A 190 -24.50 11.37 13.74
CA VAL A 190 -25.85 11.24 14.32
C VAL A 190 -25.94 11.86 15.72
N LYS A 191 -24.88 11.77 16.53
CA LYS A 191 -24.84 12.40 17.87
C LYS A 191 -24.73 13.93 17.83
N ILE A 192 -24.17 14.50 16.75
CA ILE A 192 -23.99 15.95 16.59
C ILE A 192 -25.19 16.61 15.88
N LEU A 193 -26.13 15.82 15.33
CA LEU A 193 -27.30 16.35 14.63
C LEU A 193 -28.10 17.34 15.50
N SER A 194 -28.55 18.42 14.86
CA SER A 194 -29.50 19.36 15.48
C SER A 194 -30.80 18.65 15.86
N LYS A 195 -31.55 19.21 16.83
CA LYS A 195 -32.82 18.62 17.30
C LYS A 195 -33.79 18.34 16.14
N HIS A 196 -33.90 19.24 15.17
CA HIS A 196 -34.77 19.08 14.01
C HIS A 196 -34.27 17.95 13.08
N SER A 197 -32.97 17.91 12.79
CA SER A 197 -32.37 16.88 11.96
C SER A 197 -32.48 15.48 12.60
N LEU A 198 -32.36 15.38 13.92
CA LEU A 198 -32.53 14.13 14.66
C LEU A 198 -33.99 13.64 14.62
N LEU A 199 -34.96 14.55 14.67
CA LEU A 199 -36.38 14.24 14.55
C LEU A 199 -36.72 13.68 13.17
N VAL A 200 -36.20 14.30 12.11
CA VAL A 200 -36.32 13.80 10.73
C VAL A 200 -35.67 12.43 10.59
N PHE A 201 -34.47 12.25 11.14
CA PHE A 201 -33.77 10.97 11.11
C PHE A 201 -34.57 9.87 11.81
N LYS A 202 -35.14 10.14 13.00
CA LYS A 202 -36.02 9.21 13.72
C LYS A 202 -37.28 8.88 12.94
N ALA A 203 -37.92 9.87 12.31
CA ALA A 203 -39.10 9.66 11.50
C ALA A 203 -38.79 8.77 10.28
N ALA A 204 -37.65 9.00 9.61
CA ALA A 204 -37.21 8.19 8.48
C ALA A 204 -36.95 6.72 8.90
N VAL A 205 -36.29 6.49 10.04
CA VAL A 205 -36.06 5.13 10.57
C VAL A 205 -37.38 4.43 10.89
N SER A 206 -38.35 5.15 11.47
CA SER A 206 -39.67 4.62 11.81
C SER A 206 -40.55 4.29 10.58
N LEU A 207 -40.24 4.84 9.40
CA LEU A 207 -40.94 4.53 8.15
C LEU A 207 -40.38 3.29 7.45
N VAL A 208 -39.14 2.91 7.77
CA VAL A 208 -38.43 1.78 7.16
C VAL A 208 -38.49 0.52 8.05
N SER A 209 -38.82 0.67 9.34
CA SER A 209 -39.03 -0.42 10.30
C SER A 209 -40.49 -0.83 10.37
#